data_AF-A0A2V7YE43-F1
#
_entry.id   AF-A0A2V7YE43-F1
#
_cell.length_a   1.000
_cell.length_b   1.000
_cell.length_c   1.000
_cell.angle_alpha   90.00
_cell.angle_beta   90.00
_cell.angle_gamma   90.00
#
_symmetry.space_group_name_H-M   'P 1'
#
loop_
_entity.id
_entity.type
_entity.pdbx_description
1 polymer ?
#
loop_
_entity_poly.entity_id
_entity_poly.type
_entity_poly.pdbx_seq_one_letter_code
_entity_poly.pdbx_strand_id
1 'polypeptide(L)'
;MVFATKAWQLPEAAEKAKPMIGKNTVAVPLENGMDGPDQLARALGREHVLGGLALIVSYVVAPGHIRHAAIEPAVMFGELDNSRTERVGKLRETFERAGIKAEIPQDIHRSMWSKFLFIAPMSTIGALTRLPIGLWRSIPESREIAVRALREMVAVAAARGVDLGADAVDRTLERYDAMS
;
A
#
# COMPACT_ATOMS: atom_id res chain seq x y z
N MET A 1 2.05 11.89 -11.40
CA MET A 1 1.38 12.47 -10.24
C MET A 1 1.25 11.40 -9.17
N VAL A 2 1.78 11.69 -7.99
CA VAL A 2 1.65 10.83 -6.81
C VAL A 2 0.49 11.35 -5.97
N PHE A 3 -0.44 10.47 -5.63
CA PHE A 3 -1.50 10.75 -4.66
C PHE A 3 -1.09 10.14 -3.32
N ALA A 4 -0.90 11.02 -2.33
CA ALA A 4 -0.46 10.65 -0.98
C ALA A 4 -1.38 11.24 0.11
N THR A 5 -2.61 11.58 -0.26
CA THR A 5 -3.67 11.98 0.68
C THR A 5 -4.19 10.78 1.45
N LYS A 6 -4.98 11.00 2.51
CA LYS A 6 -5.69 9.88 3.14
C LYS A 6 -6.71 9.30 2.16
N ALA A 7 -7.03 8.01 2.29
CA ALA A 7 -7.91 7.30 1.37
C ALA A 7 -9.28 8.00 1.18
N TRP A 8 -9.87 8.52 2.26
CA TRP A 8 -11.15 9.23 2.19
C TRP A 8 -11.08 10.60 1.48
N GLN A 9 -9.89 11.16 1.31
CA GLN A 9 -9.66 12.42 0.58
C GLN A 9 -9.32 12.19 -0.90
N LEU A 10 -9.06 10.94 -1.29
CA LEU A 10 -8.56 10.60 -2.62
C LEU A 10 -9.54 11.00 -3.74
N PRO A 11 -10.87 10.78 -3.62
CA PRO A 11 -11.80 11.21 -4.67
C PRO A 11 -11.78 12.73 -4.90
N GLU A 12 -11.78 13.52 -3.82
CA GLU A 12 -11.71 14.98 -3.91
C GLU A 12 -10.37 15.46 -4.48
N ALA A 13 -9.27 14.82 -4.07
CA ALA A 13 -7.94 15.12 -4.60
C ALA A 13 -7.85 14.82 -6.11
N ALA A 14 -8.45 13.72 -6.56
CA ALA A 14 -8.49 13.36 -7.97
C ALA A 14 -9.27 14.38 -8.81
N GLU A 15 -10.43 14.82 -8.33
CA GLU A 15 -11.21 15.87 -9.00
C GLU A 15 -10.43 17.18 -9.14
N LYS A 16 -9.76 17.62 -8.07
CA LYS A 16 -8.89 18.81 -8.11
C LYS A 16 -7.67 18.65 -9.01
N ALA A 17 -7.21 17.42 -9.22
CA ALA A 17 -6.06 17.13 -10.05
C ALA A 17 -6.34 17.14 -11.55
N LYS A 18 -7.61 16.99 -11.98
CA LYS A 18 -8.01 16.91 -13.40
C LYS A 18 -7.32 17.92 -14.33
N PRO A 19 -7.20 19.22 -14.00
CA PRO A 19 -6.56 20.20 -14.88
C PRO A 19 -5.07 19.93 -15.15
N MET A 20 -4.41 19.12 -14.31
CA MET A 20 -3.00 18.74 -14.42
C MET A 20 -2.79 17.38 -15.11
N ILE A 21 -3.88 16.67 -15.44
CA ILE A 21 -3.83 15.37 -16.10
C ILE A 21 -3.85 15.60 -17.62
N GLY A 22 -2.69 15.43 -18.26
CA GLY A 22 -2.54 15.41 -19.71
C GLY A 22 -2.45 13.98 -20.24
N LYS A 23 -2.39 13.86 -21.58
CA LYS A 23 -2.36 12.57 -22.30
C LYS A 23 -1.34 11.54 -21.77
N ASN A 24 -0.20 12.02 -21.29
CA ASN A 24 0.90 11.16 -20.80
C ASN A 24 1.03 11.18 -19.26
N THR A 25 0.12 11.82 -18.53
CA THR A 25 0.18 11.89 -17.08
C THR A 25 -0.18 10.53 -16.48
N VAL A 26 0.67 10.08 -15.57
CA VAL A 26 0.44 8.87 -14.77
C VAL A 26 -0.02 9.28 -13.37
N ALA A 27 -1.06 8.65 -12.83
CA ALA A 27 -1.57 8.80 -11.49
C ALA A 27 -1.27 7.54 -10.67
N VAL A 28 -0.57 7.70 -9.54
CA VAL A 28 -0.20 6.58 -8.65
C VAL A 28 -0.67 6.86 -7.23
N PRO A 29 -1.59 6.06 -6.68
CA PRO A 29 -1.94 6.10 -5.27
C PRO A 29 -0.85 5.43 -4.43
N LEU A 30 -0.45 6.05 -3.33
CA LEU A 30 0.55 5.50 -2.39
C LEU A 30 0.00 5.33 -0.96
N GLU A 31 -1.27 5.63 -0.74
CA GLU A 31 -1.96 5.40 0.52
C GLU A 31 -2.04 3.90 0.87
N ASN A 32 -2.44 3.61 2.10
CA ASN A 32 -2.73 2.24 2.50
C ASN A 32 -4.15 1.89 2.08
N GLY A 33 -4.33 0.75 1.43
CA GLY A 33 -5.63 0.25 0.99
C GLY A 33 -5.55 -0.42 -0.38
N MET A 34 -6.69 -0.91 -0.84
CA MET A 34 -6.82 -1.59 -2.15
C MET A 34 -7.63 -0.79 -3.17
N ASP A 35 -8.47 0.14 -2.73
CA ASP A 35 -9.46 0.81 -3.60
C ASP A 35 -8.89 2.02 -4.35
N GLY A 36 -7.69 2.49 -3.98
CA GLY A 36 -7.07 3.70 -4.51
C GLY A 36 -7.06 3.78 -6.04
N PRO A 37 -6.55 2.75 -6.74
CA PRO A 37 -6.51 2.75 -8.19
C PRO A 37 -7.91 2.86 -8.83
N ASP A 38 -8.90 2.17 -8.30
CA ASP A 38 -10.26 2.23 -8.85
C ASP A 38 -10.93 3.59 -8.56
N GLN A 39 -10.68 4.19 -7.40
CA GLN A 39 -11.14 5.54 -7.09
C GLN A 39 -10.54 6.58 -8.04
N LEU A 40 -9.22 6.51 -8.28
CA LEU A 40 -8.55 7.38 -9.24
C LEU A 40 -9.06 7.14 -10.67
N ALA A 41 -9.27 5.89 -11.08
CA ALA A 41 -9.70 5.56 -12.44
C ALA A 41 -11.09 6.12 -12.75
N ARG A 42 -12.01 6.15 -11.77
CA ARG A 42 -13.34 6.76 -11.92
C ARG A 42 -13.27 8.26 -12.24
N ALA A 43 -12.31 8.98 -11.66
CA ALA A 43 -12.18 10.42 -11.84
C ALA A 43 -11.28 10.78 -13.03
N LEU A 44 -10.20 10.02 -13.25
CA LEU A 44 -9.10 10.40 -14.14
C LEU A 44 -9.00 9.57 -15.42
N GLY A 45 -9.78 8.49 -15.55
CA GLY A 45 -9.62 7.51 -16.63
C GLY A 45 -8.64 6.40 -16.26
N ARG A 46 -8.96 5.16 -16.61
CA ARG A 46 -8.17 3.97 -16.23
C ARG A 46 -6.79 3.94 -16.88
N GLU A 47 -6.67 4.49 -18.09
CA GLU A 47 -5.44 4.67 -18.83
C GLU A 47 -4.43 5.57 -18.11
N HIS A 48 -4.88 6.43 -17.19
CA HIS A 48 -3.99 7.30 -16.43
C HIS A 48 -3.47 6.65 -15.15
N VAL A 49 -4.03 5.54 -14.69
CA VAL A 49 -3.81 5.03 -13.33
C VAL A 49 -2.89 3.82 -13.29
N LEU A 50 -1.99 3.78 -12.29
CA LEU A 50 -1.24 2.59 -11.92
C LEU A 50 -1.69 2.06 -10.55
N GLY A 51 -1.43 0.77 -10.30
CA GLY A 51 -1.37 0.25 -8.94
C GLY A 51 -0.10 0.76 -8.25
N GLY A 52 -0.16 1.01 -6.95
CA GLY A 52 0.94 1.60 -6.21
C GLY A 52 0.90 1.30 -4.72
N LEU A 53 2.08 1.27 -4.11
CA LEU A 53 2.26 1.26 -2.66
C LEU A 53 3.59 1.92 -2.27
N ALA A 54 3.61 2.52 -1.08
CA ALA A 54 4.84 2.95 -0.42
C ALA A 54 5.18 2.06 0.80
N LEU A 55 6.45 1.75 0.97
CA LEU A 55 7.03 1.19 2.18
C LEU A 55 7.80 2.32 2.86
N ILE A 56 7.17 2.98 3.83
CA ILE A 56 7.78 4.11 4.55
C ILE A 56 7.19 4.19 5.96
N VAL A 57 8.03 4.52 6.94
CA VAL A 57 7.57 4.89 8.28
C VAL A 57 7.98 6.34 8.53
N SER A 58 7.04 7.26 8.31
CA SER A 58 7.25 8.68 8.51
C SER A 58 6.01 9.34 9.12
N TYR A 59 6.21 10.50 9.74
CA TYR A 59 5.11 11.29 10.26
C TYR A 59 5.48 12.78 10.35
N VAL A 60 4.44 13.62 10.38
CA VAL A 60 4.57 15.08 10.51
C VAL A 60 4.85 15.42 11.97
N VAL A 61 6.00 16.04 12.24
CA VAL A 61 6.36 16.54 13.58
C VAL A 61 5.75 17.91 13.82
N ALA A 62 5.83 18.77 12.79
CA ALA A 62 5.30 20.13 12.77
C ALA A 62 5.09 20.57 11.29
N PRO A 63 4.39 21.68 11.01
CA PRO A 63 4.28 22.21 9.65
C PRO A 63 5.66 22.34 8.99
N GLY A 64 5.84 21.71 7.82
CA GLY A 64 7.12 21.69 7.09
C GLY A 64 8.21 20.76 7.65
N HIS A 65 7.96 20.02 8.74
CA HIS A 65 8.94 19.11 9.36
C HIS A 65 8.40 17.67 9.41
N ILE A 66 9.03 16.79 8.63
CA ILE A 66 8.72 15.35 8.56
C ILE A 66 9.86 14.57 9.22
N ARG A 67 9.53 13.61 10.09
CA ARG A 67 10.49 12.63 10.60
C ARG A 67 10.34 11.31 9.86
N HIS A 68 11.45 10.79 9.34
CA HIS A 68 11.56 9.41 8.87
C HIS A 68 12.04 8.57 10.05
N ALA A 69 11.21 7.64 10.51
CA ALA A 69 11.38 6.99 11.81
C ALA A 69 11.95 5.57 11.71
N ALA A 70 11.75 4.89 10.59
CA ALA A 70 12.26 3.54 10.36
C ALA A 70 12.24 3.20 8.87
N ILE A 71 12.95 2.10 8.54
CA ILE A 71 13.10 1.43 7.24
C ILE A 71 13.63 2.32 6.11
N GLU A 72 14.34 1.72 5.17
CA GLU A 72 14.70 2.40 3.92
C GLU A 72 13.42 2.62 3.10
N PRO A 73 13.05 3.86 2.75
CA PRO A 73 11.84 4.12 1.99
C PRO A 73 11.89 3.49 0.60
N ALA A 74 10.80 2.83 0.21
CA ALA A 74 10.66 2.29 -1.13
C ALA A 74 9.25 2.52 -1.67
N VAL A 75 9.13 2.60 -2.99
CA VAL A 75 7.85 2.61 -3.70
C VAL A 75 7.77 1.44 -4.66
N MET A 76 6.59 0.86 -4.79
CA MET A 76 6.32 -0.15 -5.81
C MET A 76 5.12 0.30 -6.62
N PHE A 77 5.18 0.14 -7.93
CA PHE A 77 4.08 0.49 -8.81
C PHE A 77 4.14 -0.31 -10.12
N GLY A 78 2.98 -0.49 -10.74
CA GLY A 78 2.85 -1.26 -11.99
C GLY A 78 1.50 -1.05 -12.64
N GLU A 79 1.38 -1.49 -13.89
CA GLU A 79 0.10 -1.47 -14.59
C GLU A 79 -0.89 -2.42 -13.90
N LEU A 80 -2.18 -2.04 -13.89
CA LEU A 80 -3.22 -2.82 -13.23
C LEU A 80 -3.51 -4.16 -13.91
N ASP A 81 -3.00 -4.38 -15.12
CA ASP A 81 -3.03 -5.65 -15.85
C ASP A 81 -1.68 -6.41 -15.78
N ASN A 82 -0.75 -5.92 -14.95
CA ASN A 82 0.62 -6.43 -14.81
C ASN A 82 1.49 -6.34 -16.09
N SER A 83 1.06 -5.61 -17.12
CA SER A 83 1.87 -5.37 -18.30
C SER A 83 3.11 -4.52 -17.98
N ARG A 84 4.19 -4.75 -18.75
CA ARG A 84 5.42 -3.95 -18.65
C ARG A 84 5.40 -2.88 -19.74
N THR A 85 5.22 -1.64 -19.34
CA THR A 85 5.12 -0.50 -20.26
C THR A 85 6.28 0.47 -20.08
N GLU A 86 6.56 1.24 -21.14
CA GLU A 86 7.60 2.27 -21.12
C GLU A 86 7.34 3.36 -20.05
N ARG A 87 6.07 3.71 -19.81
CA ARG A 87 5.68 4.71 -18.81
C ARG A 87 6.02 4.29 -17.38
N VAL A 88 5.87 3.01 -17.05
CA VAL A 88 6.26 2.46 -15.74
C VAL A 88 7.79 2.48 -15.60
N GLY A 89 8.52 2.14 -16.66
CA GLY A 89 9.99 2.24 -16.70
C GLY A 89 10.50 3.66 -16.46
N LYS A 90 9.96 4.65 -17.19
CA LYS A 90 10.30 6.08 -17.02
C LYS A 90 9.97 6.59 -15.62
N LEU A 91 8.87 6.12 -15.03
CA LEU A 91 8.52 6.47 -13.66
C LEU A 91 9.55 5.94 -12.66
N ARG A 92 9.98 4.67 -12.79
CA ARG A 92 11.06 4.08 -11.98
C ARG A 92 12.35 4.88 -12.08
N GLU A 93 12.81 5.18 -13.28
CA GLU A 93 14.01 6.01 -13.49
C GLU A 93 13.89 7.40 -12.87
N THR A 94 12.68 7.95 -12.80
CA THR A 94 12.44 9.26 -12.15
C THR A 94 12.59 9.17 -10.63
N PHE A 95 12.06 8.12 -10.00
CA PHE A 95 12.27 7.88 -8.57
C PHE A 95 13.74 7.57 -8.25
N GLU A 96 14.39 6.72 -9.04
CA GLU A 96 15.80 6.33 -8.82
C GLU A 96 16.75 7.53 -8.95
N ARG A 97 16.53 8.42 -9.94
CA ARG A 97 17.30 9.68 -10.05
C ARG A 97 17.10 10.62 -8.87
N ALA A 98 15.96 10.54 -8.19
CA ALA A 98 15.68 11.29 -6.97
C ALA A 98 16.24 10.59 -5.71
N GLY A 99 16.96 9.48 -5.85
CA GLY A 99 17.50 8.70 -4.73
C GLY A 99 16.46 7.87 -3.98
N ILE A 100 15.28 7.65 -4.57
CA ILE A 100 14.20 6.87 -3.97
C ILE A 100 14.20 5.47 -4.58
N LYS A 101 14.25 4.44 -3.73
CA LYS A 101 14.14 3.06 -4.19
C LYS A 101 12.76 2.83 -4.85
N ALA A 102 12.75 2.39 -6.09
CA ALA A 102 11.53 2.07 -6.83
C ALA A 102 11.60 0.69 -7.46
N GLU A 103 10.55 -0.09 -7.29
CA GLU A 103 10.47 -1.47 -7.81
C GLU A 103 9.23 -1.65 -8.68
N ILE A 104 9.36 -2.43 -9.73
CA ILE A 104 8.25 -2.82 -10.62
C ILE A 104 7.96 -4.30 -10.34
N PRO A 105 6.97 -4.62 -9.49
CA PRO A 105 6.66 -6.00 -9.16
C PRO A 105 6.15 -6.74 -10.41
N GLN A 106 6.33 -8.06 -10.42
CA GLN A 106 5.72 -8.92 -11.44
C GLN A 106 4.19 -8.91 -11.35
N ASP A 107 3.66 -8.82 -10.13
CA ASP A 107 2.24 -8.73 -9.86
C ASP A 107 1.98 -7.59 -8.85
N ILE A 108 1.46 -6.47 -9.34
CA ILE A 108 1.19 -5.30 -8.49
C ILE A 108 0.08 -5.59 -7.49
N HIS A 109 -0.91 -6.39 -7.86
CA HIS A 109 -2.01 -6.75 -6.98
C HIS A 109 -1.51 -7.59 -5.82
N ARG A 110 -0.67 -8.58 -6.07
CA ARG A 110 -0.04 -9.37 -5.01
C ARG A 110 0.78 -8.50 -4.06
N SER A 111 1.55 -7.54 -4.57
CA SER A 111 2.31 -6.61 -3.72
C SER A 111 1.42 -5.71 -2.87
N MET A 112 0.37 -5.12 -3.46
CA MET A 112 -0.60 -4.29 -2.73
C MET A 112 -1.32 -5.09 -1.65
N TRP A 113 -1.85 -6.27 -2.00
CA TRP A 113 -2.51 -7.17 -1.04
C TRP A 113 -1.57 -7.65 0.06
N SER A 114 -0.32 -7.98 -0.26
CA SER A 114 0.65 -8.41 0.76
C SER A 114 0.96 -7.30 1.78
N LYS A 115 1.07 -6.05 1.32
CA LYS A 115 1.19 -4.89 2.22
C LYS A 115 -0.08 -4.69 3.04
N PHE A 116 -1.25 -4.79 2.41
CA PHE A 116 -2.53 -4.61 3.08
C PHE A 116 -2.80 -5.69 4.13
N LEU A 117 -2.50 -6.96 3.82
CA LEU A 117 -2.54 -8.11 4.72
C LEU A 117 -1.71 -7.87 5.99
N PHE A 118 -0.55 -7.23 5.85
CA PHE A 118 0.29 -6.88 7.00
C PHE A 118 -0.29 -5.71 7.82
N ILE A 119 -0.75 -4.64 7.16
CA ILE A 119 -1.07 -3.38 7.86
C ILE A 119 -2.48 -3.35 8.46
N ALA A 120 -3.46 -3.99 7.80
CA ALA A 120 -4.86 -3.85 8.18
C ALA A 120 -5.19 -4.56 9.51
N PRO A 121 -4.81 -5.83 9.74
CA PRO A 121 -5.06 -6.49 11.02
C PRO A 121 -4.28 -5.83 12.16
N MET A 122 -2.99 -5.51 11.93
CA MET A 122 -2.15 -4.80 12.90
C MET A 122 -2.81 -3.50 13.38
N SER A 123 -3.25 -2.66 12.45
CA SER A 123 -3.86 -1.37 12.77
C SER A 123 -5.20 -1.55 13.47
N THR A 124 -6.01 -2.53 13.03
CA THR A 124 -7.33 -2.80 13.58
C THR A 124 -7.24 -3.28 15.02
N ILE A 125 -6.34 -4.23 15.31
CA ILE A 125 -6.17 -4.78 16.65
C ILE A 125 -5.53 -3.76 17.58
N GLY A 126 -4.53 -3.00 17.11
CA GLY A 126 -3.97 -1.90 17.88
C GLY A 126 -5.02 -0.85 18.24
N ALA A 127 -5.93 -0.52 17.32
CA ALA A 127 -7.03 0.40 17.58
C ALA A 127 -8.05 -0.15 18.59
N LEU A 128 -8.44 -1.43 18.44
CA LEU A 128 -9.39 -2.11 19.32
C LEU A 128 -8.86 -2.25 20.75
N THR A 129 -7.62 -2.70 20.89
CA THR A 129 -6.99 -2.99 22.18
C THR A 129 -6.37 -1.77 22.84
N ARG A 130 -6.13 -0.69 22.08
CA ARG A 130 -5.31 0.47 22.49
C ARG A 130 -3.88 0.09 22.89
N LEU A 131 -3.37 -1.04 22.39
CA LEU A 131 -2.02 -1.52 22.69
C LEU A 131 -1.09 -1.43 21.47
N PRO A 132 0.21 -1.19 21.69
CA PRO A 132 1.22 -1.37 20.64
C PRO A 132 1.35 -2.85 20.24
N ILE A 133 1.88 -3.10 19.04
CA ILE A 133 2.04 -4.46 18.50
C ILE A 133 2.88 -5.37 19.40
N GLY A 134 3.94 -4.86 20.02
CA GLY A 134 4.74 -5.62 20.98
C GLY A 134 3.95 -6.23 22.13
N LEU A 135 2.83 -5.60 22.54
CA LEU A 135 1.99 -6.08 23.64
C LEU A 135 0.81 -6.92 23.17
N TRP A 136 0.05 -6.45 22.16
CA TRP A 136 -1.14 -7.22 21.76
C TRP A 136 -0.76 -8.55 21.10
N ARG A 137 0.41 -8.64 20.44
CA ARG A 137 0.82 -9.90 19.79
C ARG A 137 1.14 -11.03 20.77
N SER A 138 1.48 -10.70 22.02
CA SER A 138 1.78 -11.67 23.08
C SER A 138 0.55 -12.11 23.88
N ILE A 139 -0.56 -11.39 23.76
CA ILE A 139 -1.82 -11.76 24.38
C ILE A 139 -2.49 -12.82 23.48
N PRO A 140 -2.76 -14.04 23.96
CA PRO A 140 -3.29 -15.14 23.15
C PRO A 140 -4.56 -14.78 22.37
N GLU A 141 -5.48 -14.06 23.00
CA GLU A 141 -6.80 -13.72 22.46
C GLU A 141 -6.68 -12.71 21.30
N SER A 142 -5.88 -11.65 21.45
CA SER A 142 -5.66 -10.71 20.34
C SER A 142 -4.83 -11.31 19.23
N ARG A 143 -3.91 -12.24 19.53
CA ARG A 143 -3.19 -12.99 18.51
C ARG A 143 -4.15 -13.88 17.71
N GLU A 144 -5.09 -14.56 18.37
CA GLU A 144 -6.09 -15.39 17.68
C GLU A 144 -6.97 -14.55 16.75
N ILE A 145 -7.38 -13.35 17.19
CA ILE A 145 -8.11 -12.40 16.35
C ILE A 145 -7.27 -12.00 15.12
N ALA A 146 -5.97 -11.75 15.28
CA ALA A 146 -5.07 -11.46 14.16
C ALA A 146 -5.00 -12.60 13.16
N VAL A 147 -4.82 -13.84 13.63
CA VAL A 147 -4.76 -15.03 12.77
C VAL A 147 -6.05 -15.19 11.96
N ARG A 148 -7.21 -15.01 12.61
CA ARG A 148 -8.50 -15.06 11.93
C ARG A 148 -8.65 -13.98 10.86
N ALA A 149 -8.30 -12.73 11.19
CA ALA A 149 -8.35 -11.62 10.24
C ALA A 149 -7.42 -11.85 9.04
N LEU A 150 -6.20 -12.35 9.27
CA LEU A 150 -5.26 -12.69 8.20
C LEU A 150 -5.84 -13.76 7.27
N ARG A 151 -6.43 -14.83 7.82
CA ARG A 151 -7.07 -15.90 7.02
C ARG A 151 -8.24 -15.39 6.18
N GLU A 152 -9.08 -14.54 6.77
CA GLU A 152 -10.19 -13.91 6.05
C GLU A 152 -9.67 -13.06 4.88
N MET A 153 -8.66 -12.23 5.12
CA MET A 153 -8.06 -11.40 4.07
C MET A 153 -7.43 -12.24 2.95
N VAL A 154 -6.77 -13.35 3.27
CA VAL A 154 -6.23 -14.28 2.26
C VAL A 154 -7.37 -14.88 1.42
N ALA A 155 -8.47 -15.30 2.05
CA ALA A 155 -9.63 -15.81 1.33
C ALA A 155 -10.26 -14.75 0.41
N VAL A 156 -10.34 -13.50 0.87
CA VAL A 156 -10.84 -12.37 0.07
C VAL A 156 -9.91 -12.04 -1.10
N ALA A 157 -8.59 -12.08 -0.91
CA ALA A 157 -7.62 -11.89 -1.98
C ALA A 157 -7.77 -12.98 -3.05
N ALA A 158 -7.89 -14.25 -2.62
CA ALA A 158 -8.10 -15.38 -3.52
C ALA A 158 -9.42 -15.26 -4.31
N ALA A 159 -10.51 -14.83 -3.67
CA ALA A 159 -11.79 -14.56 -4.33
C ALA A 159 -11.71 -13.44 -5.37
N ARG A 160 -10.72 -12.54 -5.25
CA ARG A 160 -10.39 -11.50 -6.23
C ARG A 160 -9.31 -11.94 -7.25
N GLY A 161 -8.95 -13.22 -7.27
CA GLY A 161 -7.97 -13.77 -8.21
C GLY A 161 -6.51 -13.48 -7.85
N VAL A 162 -6.22 -13.07 -6.61
CA VAL A 162 -4.87 -12.77 -6.14
C VAL A 162 -4.38 -13.88 -5.22
N ASP A 163 -3.35 -14.60 -5.65
CA ASP A 163 -2.68 -15.61 -4.83
C ASP A 163 -1.56 -14.99 -3.98
N LEU A 164 -1.70 -15.06 -2.66
CA LEU A 164 -0.70 -14.58 -1.71
C LEU A 164 0.31 -15.66 -1.28
N GLY A 165 0.08 -16.91 -1.67
CA GLY A 165 0.80 -18.09 -1.24
C GLY A 165 0.19 -18.72 0.00
N ALA A 166 0.34 -20.06 0.12
CA ALA A 166 -0.17 -20.83 1.27
C ALA A 166 0.46 -20.40 2.60
N ASP A 167 1.68 -19.88 2.57
CA ASP A 167 2.45 -19.39 3.72
C ASP A 167 2.15 -17.93 4.08
N ALA A 168 1.21 -17.26 3.40
CA ALA A 168 0.99 -15.81 3.57
C ALA A 168 0.65 -15.41 5.01
N VAL A 169 -0.12 -16.23 5.72
CA VAL A 169 -0.47 -16.01 7.12
C VAL A 169 0.78 -16.15 8.00
N ASP A 170 1.49 -17.26 7.88
CA ASP A 170 2.67 -17.57 8.70
C ASP A 170 3.77 -16.53 8.49
N ARG A 171 4.09 -16.20 7.24
CA ARG A 171 5.03 -15.14 6.88
C ARG A 171 4.63 -13.77 7.45
N THR A 172 3.34 -13.50 7.58
CA THR A 172 2.87 -12.23 8.18
C THR A 172 3.00 -12.26 9.69
N LEU A 173 2.72 -13.39 10.34
CA LEU A 173 2.90 -13.58 11.78
C LEU A 173 4.39 -13.50 12.18
N GLU A 174 5.29 -14.12 11.43
CA GLU A 174 6.73 -14.01 11.63
C GLU A 174 7.19 -12.55 11.61
N ARG A 175 6.64 -11.75 10.69
CA ARG A 175 6.90 -10.31 10.65
C ARG A 175 6.34 -9.57 11.85
N TYR A 176 5.16 -9.93 12.36
CA TYR A 176 4.65 -9.36 13.61
C TYR A 176 5.53 -9.73 14.80
N ASP A 177 6.03 -10.97 14.85
CA ASP A 177 6.85 -11.46 15.95
C ASP A 177 8.23 -10.80 16.00
N ALA A 178 8.74 -10.33 14.86
CA ALA A 178 9.95 -9.52 14.75
C ALA A 178 9.76 -8.06 15.20
N MET A 179 8.53 -7.62 15.51
CA MET A 179 8.26 -6.24 15.94
C MET A 179 8.30 -6.12 17.47
N SER A 180 8.95 -5.07 17.96
CA SER A 180 9.02 -4.68 19.36
C SER A 180 7.83 -3.85 19.82
#